data_AF-A0A3D5J0W9-F1
#
_entry.id   AF-A0A3D5J0W9-F1
#
_cell.length_a   1.000
_cell.length_b   1.000
_cell.length_c   1.000
_cell.angle_alpha   90.00
_cell.angle_beta   90.00
_cell.angle_gamma   90.00
#
_symmetry.space_group_name_H-M   'P 1'
#
loop_
_entity.id
_entity.type
_entity.pdbx_description
1 polymer ?
#
loop_
_entity_poly.entity_id
_entity_poly.type
_entity_poly.pdbx_seq_one_letter_code
_entity_poly.pdbx_strand_id
1 'polypeptide(L)'
;MKKIYTPLFLIIVCFAPLFSTFAQSGRIPVSSEKGIVTSSHKLASQAGAQILSDGGNAVDASIATAFALAVTLPSAGNIGGGGFLVYRGEDGTETTFNFREKAPLAATETMYLGEDGKVKDNSNHDGLLAVGVPGTVAGLYKAHQKFGKLDWKDLLKPALKLAKKGYPVSEDMQWFFKWVKEHKDDYASTAEIFLKEDGSLYKNGEILVQKDLYKTLKRIQKHGPDGFYKGKTAELLADFMAKNGGIITEEDLARYEAEEMKPIKG
;
A
#
# COMPACT_ATOMS: atom_id res chain seq x y z
N MET A 1 -71.38 -31.52 -57.55
CA MET A 1 -71.50 -31.22 -56.11
C MET A 1 -70.33 -31.86 -55.37
N LYS A 2 -69.24 -31.13 -55.15
CA LYS A 2 -68.08 -31.56 -54.35
C LYS A 2 -67.85 -30.51 -53.26
N LYS A 3 -67.88 -30.94 -52.01
CA LYS A 3 -67.80 -30.11 -50.80
C LYS A 3 -66.39 -29.48 -50.68
N ILE A 4 -66.33 -28.16 -50.53
CA ILE A 4 -65.11 -27.42 -50.21
C ILE A 4 -64.94 -27.50 -48.68
N TYR A 5 -63.84 -28.11 -48.24
CA TYR A 5 -63.40 -28.06 -46.84
C TYR A 5 -62.35 -26.95 -46.72
N THR A 6 -62.67 -25.90 -45.97
CA THR A 6 -61.73 -24.83 -45.63
C THR A 6 -60.95 -25.26 -44.38
N PRO A 7 -59.61 -25.32 -44.39
CA PRO A 7 -58.85 -25.62 -43.18
C PRO A 7 -58.78 -24.35 -42.31
N LEU A 8 -59.23 -24.46 -41.07
CA LEU A 8 -59.10 -23.42 -40.06
C LEU A 8 -57.64 -23.43 -39.55
N PHE A 9 -56.82 -22.49 -40.01
CA PHE A 9 -55.47 -22.28 -39.49
C PHE A 9 -55.57 -21.59 -38.12
N LEU A 10 -55.30 -22.34 -37.04
CA LEU A 10 -55.16 -21.79 -35.69
C LEU A 10 -53.80 -21.07 -35.62
N ILE A 11 -53.80 -19.74 -35.61
CA ILE A 11 -52.61 -18.94 -35.32
C ILE A 11 -52.44 -18.95 -33.79
N ILE A 12 -51.51 -19.76 -33.29
CA ILE A 12 -51.03 -19.69 -31.91
C ILE A 12 -50.12 -18.46 -31.83
N VAL A 13 -50.65 -17.35 -31.32
CA VAL A 13 -49.85 -16.18 -30.97
C VAL A 13 -49.04 -16.53 -29.72
N CYS A 14 -47.75 -16.76 -29.92
CA CYS A 14 -46.80 -17.04 -28.85
C CYS A 14 -46.59 -15.77 -28.02
N PHE A 15 -47.29 -15.65 -26.89
CA PHE A 15 -47.08 -14.57 -25.93
C PHE A 15 -45.87 -14.92 -25.06
N ALA A 16 -44.66 -14.67 -25.59
CA ALA A 16 -43.47 -14.70 -24.76
C ALA A 16 -43.49 -13.46 -23.86
N PRO A 17 -43.57 -13.59 -22.52
CA PRO A 17 -43.40 -12.44 -21.65
C PRO A 17 -41.97 -11.92 -21.86
N LEU A 18 -41.87 -10.69 -22.38
CA LEU A 18 -40.66 -9.87 -22.31
C LEU A 18 -40.38 -9.58 -20.83
N PHE A 19 -39.82 -10.55 -20.13
CA PHE A 19 -39.13 -10.28 -18.88
C PHE A 19 -37.94 -9.40 -19.27
N SER A 20 -38.11 -8.09 -19.08
CA SER A 20 -36.97 -7.19 -18.95
C SER A 20 -36.17 -7.73 -17.78
N THR A 21 -35.11 -8.49 -18.09
CA THR A 21 -34.04 -8.76 -17.16
C THR A 21 -33.46 -7.39 -16.82
N PHE A 22 -34.00 -6.77 -15.77
CA PHE A 22 -33.20 -5.84 -14.98
C PHE A 22 -32.05 -6.69 -14.45
N ALA A 23 -30.99 -6.78 -15.25
CA ALA A 23 -29.70 -7.22 -14.80
C ALA A 23 -29.46 -6.44 -13.51
N GLN A 24 -29.35 -7.18 -12.41
CA GLN A 24 -29.06 -6.63 -11.10
C GLN A 24 -27.89 -5.67 -11.26
N SER A 25 -28.18 -4.36 -11.23
CA SER A 25 -27.22 -3.26 -11.34
C SER A 25 -26.36 -3.25 -10.07
N GLY A 26 -25.56 -4.29 -9.89
CA GLY A 26 -24.68 -4.46 -8.76
C GLY A 26 -23.37 -3.76 -9.04
N ARG A 27 -23.39 -2.42 -8.95
CA ARG A 27 -22.27 -1.45 -9.02
C ARG A 27 -22.21 -0.67 -10.35
N ILE A 28 -22.73 0.54 -10.32
CA ILE A 28 -22.42 1.57 -11.30
C ILE A 28 -20.95 1.97 -11.08
N PRO A 29 -20.05 1.82 -12.08
CA PRO A 29 -18.66 2.22 -11.94
C PRO A 29 -18.58 3.74 -11.71
N VAL A 30 -17.64 4.16 -10.86
CA VAL A 30 -17.32 5.58 -10.72
C VAL A 30 -16.72 6.05 -12.05
N SER A 31 -17.29 7.11 -12.62
CA SER A 31 -16.77 7.75 -13.84
C SER A 31 -16.07 9.07 -13.50
N SER A 32 -15.10 9.44 -14.34
CA SER A 32 -14.39 10.72 -14.28
C SER A 32 -13.87 11.05 -15.67
N GLU A 33 -14.00 12.31 -16.08
CA GLU A 33 -13.48 12.79 -17.36
C GLU A 33 -11.98 13.13 -17.31
N LYS A 34 -11.40 13.26 -16.11
CA LYS A 34 -10.01 13.74 -15.92
C LYS A 34 -9.04 12.65 -15.45
N GLY A 35 -9.52 11.71 -14.65
CA GLY A 35 -8.67 10.68 -14.05
C GLY A 35 -9.31 10.03 -12.82
N ILE A 36 -8.86 8.82 -12.50
CA ILE A 36 -9.37 8.01 -11.39
C ILE A 36 -8.19 7.50 -10.57
N VAL A 37 -8.34 7.52 -9.25
CA VAL A 37 -7.46 6.83 -8.31
C VAL A 37 -8.29 5.87 -7.48
N THR A 38 -7.84 4.62 -7.39
CA THR A 38 -8.46 3.59 -6.56
C THR A 38 -7.43 3.02 -5.60
N SER A 39 -7.85 2.77 -4.36
CA SER A 39 -7.02 2.17 -3.31
C SER A 39 -7.91 1.61 -2.20
N SER A 40 -7.34 0.81 -1.30
CA SER A 40 -8.05 0.20 -0.18
C SER A 40 -8.41 1.18 0.95
N HIS A 41 -8.10 2.47 0.83
CA HIS A 41 -8.45 3.46 1.84
C HIS A 41 -8.92 4.79 1.23
N LYS A 42 -10.09 5.27 1.63
CA LYS A 42 -10.73 6.48 1.09
C LYS A 42 -9.80 7.71 1.10
N LEU A 43 -9.14 7.98 2.23
CA LEU A 43 -8.25 9.14 2.36
C LEU A 43 -7.02 9.04 1.45
N ALA A 44 -6.56 7.82 1.13
CA ALA A 44 -5.44 7.63 0.22
C ALA A 44 -5.86 7.81 -1.24
N SER A 45 -7.03 7.28 -1.63
CA SER A 45 -7.61 7.57 -2.95
C SER A 45 -7.84 9.07 -3.15
N GLN A 46 -8.29 9.77 -2.11
CA GLN A 46 -8.45 11.23 -2.13
C GLN A 46 -7.11 11.97 -2.24
N ALA A 47 -6.04 11.48 -1.60
CA ALA A 47 -4.71 12.06 -1.73
C ALA A 47 -4.21 11.99 -3.19
N GLY A 48 -4.31 10.83 -3.83
CA GLY A 48 -3.96 10.69 -5.24
C GLY A 48 -4.84 11.51 -6.17
N ALA A 49 -6.16 11.50 -5.94
CA ALA A 49 -7.11 12.29 -6.75
C ALA A 49 -6.87 13.80 -6.62
N GLN A 50 -6.46 14.27 -5.44
CA GLN A 50 -6.05 15.66 -5.24
C GLN A 50 -4.80 15.98 -6.07
N ILE A 51 -3.79 15.09 -6.09
CA ILE A 51 -2.59 15.30 -6.90
C ILE A 51 -2.88 15.31 -8.40
N LEU A 52 -3.80 14.47 -8.90
CA LEU A 52 -4.28 14.59 -10.28
C LEU A 52 -4.94 15.95 -10.52
N SER A 53 -5.77 16.41 -9.58
CA SER A 53 -6.45 17.70 -9.66
C SER A 53 -5.48 18.89 -9.63
N ASP A 54 -4.36 18.75 -8.92
CA ASP A 54 -3.26 19.72 -8.84
C ASP A 54 -2.37 19.71 -10.10
N GLY A 55 -2.72 18.90 -11.11
CA GLY A 55 -2.04 18.84 -12.41
C GLY A 55 -0.91 17.82 -12.50
N GLY A 56 -0.76 16.96 -11.48
CA GLY A 56 0.14 15.82 -11.50
C GLY A 56 -0.34 14.70 -12.42
N ASN A 57 0.56 13.78 -12.73
CA ASN A 57 0.23 12.62 -13.57
C ASN A 57 -0.07 11.36 -12.75
N ALA A 58 -0.25 10.22 -13.43
CA ALA A 58 -0.54 8.94 -12.79
C ALA A 58 0.56 8.48 -11.82
N VAL A 59 1.84 8.75 -12.12
CA VAL A 59 2.97 8.40 -11.24
C VAL A 59 2.95 9.26 -9.99
N ASP A 60 2.79 10.58 -10.13
CA ASP A 60 2.66 11.51 -9.00
C ASP A 60 1.50 11.12 -8.06
N ALA A 61 0.33 10.83 -8.63
CA ALA A 61 -0.85 10.43 -7.89
C ALA A 61 -0.66 9.08 -7.18
N SER A 62 0.06 8.14 -7.81
CA SER A 62 0.36 6.83 -7.21
C SER A 62 1.29 6.97 -6.02
N ILE A 63 2.31 7.85 -6.10
CA ILE A 63 3.24 8.14 -4.99
C ILE A 63 2.49 8.75 -3.80
N ALA A 64 1.66 9.76 -4.04
CA ALA A 64 0.87 10.38 -2.98
C ALA A 64 -0.12 9.41 -2.33
N THR A 65 -0.73 8.54 -3.13
CA THR A 65 -1.60 7.45 -2.64
C THR A 65 -0.81 6.48 -1.77
N ALA A 66 0.38 6.04 -2.20
CA ALA A 66 1.22 5.10 -1.47
C ALA A 66 1.68 5.66 -0.11
N PHE A 67 2.15 6.91 -0.06
CA PHE A 67 2.51 7.55 1.21
C PHE A 67 1.30 7.80 2.11
N ALA A 68 0.12 8.10 1.55
CA ALA A 68 -1.10 8.20 2.35
C ALA A 68 -1.49 6.84 2.93
N LEU A 69 -1.38 5.75 2.17
CA LEU A 69 -1.60 4.38 2.67
C LEU A 69 -0.60 4.00 3.76
N ALA A 70 0.66 4.42 3.65
CA ALA A 70 1.66 4.23 4.71
C ALA A 70 1.27 4.86 6.05
N VAL A 71 0.34 5.81 6.05
CA VAL A 71 -0.24 6.40 7.26
C VAL A 71 -1.56 5.73 7.61
N THR A 72 -2.46 5.55 6.64
CA THR A 72 -3.87 5.21 6.91
C THR A 72 -4.18 3.72 6.90
N LEU A 73 -3.30 2.89 6.34
CA LEU A 73 -3.45 1.45 6.24
C LEU A 73 -2.17 0.74 6.72
N PRO A 74 -1.78 0.87 8.00
CA PRO A 74 -0.50 0.38 8.50
C PRO A 74 -0.34 -1.14 8.44
N SER A 75 -1.43 -1.89 8.22
CA SER A 75 -1.38 -3.34 7.99
C SER A 75 -0.78 -3.73 6.63
N ALA A 76 -0.61 -2.79 5.69
CA ALA A 76 -0.10 -3.10 4.36
C ALA A 76 0.62 -1.91 3.70
N GLY A 77 -0.01 -0.72 3.71
CA GLY A 77 0.64 0.51 3.27
C GLY A 77 1.86 0.79 4.13
N ASN A 78 3.01 1.06 3.51
CA ASN A 78 4.26 1.06 4.26
C ASN A 78 5.32 2.01 3.71
N ILE A 79 6.29 2.34 4.57
CA ILE A 79 7.65 2.77 4.20
C ILE A 79 8.71 1.76 4.66
N GLY A 80 8.31 0.72 5.43
CA GLY A 80 9.17 -0.30 6.01
C GLY A 80 9.12 -1.66 5.30
N GLY A 81 8.46 -1.75 4.14
CA GLY A 81 8.44 -2.93 3.27
C GLY A 81 8.82 -2.59 1.84
N GLY A 82 8.27 -3.29 0.86
CA GLY A 82 8.56 -3.11 -0.57
C GLY A 82 7.38 -3.40 -1.49
N GLY A 83 7.66 -3.53 -2.78
CA GLY A 83 6.63 -3.81 -3.78
C GLY A 83 7.08 -3.56 -5.22
N PHE A 84 6.10 -3.29 -6.08
CA PHE A 84 6.29 -3.06 -7.51
C PHE A 84 5.40 -1.92 -8.01
N LEU A 85 5.87 -1.18 -9.02
CA LEU A 85 5.05 -0.21 -9.78
C LEU A 85 5.14 -0.59 -11.26
N VAL A 86 4.01 -0.95 -11.86
CA VAL A 86 3.91 -1.20 -13.30
C VAL A 86 3.36 0.05 -13.97
N TYR A 87 4.08 0.55 -14.97
CA TYR A 87 3.76 1.80 -15.66
C TYR A 87 3.45 1.53 -17.12
N ARG A 88 2.42 2.22 -17.62
CA ARG A 88 2.10 2.35 -19.05
C ARG A 88 1.77 3.80 -19.35
N GLY A 89 2.59 4.43 -20.18
CA GLY A 89 2.43 5.81 -20.64
C GLY A 89 1.47 5.93 -21.81
N GLU A 90 1.03 7.15 -22.07
CA GLU A 90 0.20 7.50 -23.24
C GLU A 90 0.95 7.30 -24.57
N ASP A 91 2.28 7.44 -24.54
CA ASP A 91 3.21 7.23 -25.65
C ASP A 91 3.47 5.73 -25.94
N GLY A 92 2.86 4.84 -25.16
CA GLY A 92 3.11 3.40 -25.24
C GLY A 92 4.37 2.93 -24.49
N THR A 93 5.07 3.82 -23.77
CA THR A 93 6.18 3.43 -22.90
C THR A 93 5.67 2.52 -21.79
N GLU A 94 6.31 1.37 -21.61
CA GLU A 94 5.96 0.41 -20.58
C GLU A 94 7.19 0.00 -19.78
N THR A 95 7.11 0.06 -18.46
CA THR A 95 8.21 -0.32 -17.56
C THR A 95 7.68 -0.80 -16.22
N THR A 96 8.54 -1.41 -15.42
CA THR A 96 8.25 -1.81 -14.04
C THR A 96 9.37 -1.36 -13.12
N PHE A 97 9.02 -0.77 -11.99
CA PHE A 97 9.96 -0.53 -10.90
C PHE A 97 9.80 -1.63 -9.86
N ASN A 98 10.84 -2.45 -9.70
CA ASN A 98 10.95 -3.44 -8.66
C ASN A 98 11.65 -2.83 -7.45
N PHE A 99 10.89 -2.66 -6.39
CA PHE A 99 11.39 -2.21 -5.09
C PHE A 99 11.01 -3.21 -4.01
N ARG A 100 11.11 -4.50 -4.35
CA ARG A 100 11.03 -5.58 -3.38
C ARG A 100 12.15 -5.43 -2.37
N GLU A 101 11.89 -5.84 -1.14
CA GLU A 101 12.89 -5.88 -0.09
C GLU A 101 14.07 -6.77 -0.51
N LYS A 102 15.28 -6.43 -0.05
CA LYS A 102 16.48 -7.23 -0.26
C LYS A 102 16.84 -7.95 1.05
N ALA A 103 17.36 -9.17 0.96
CA ALA A 103 17.91 -9.84 2.13
C ALA A 103 19.07 -8.99 2.69
N PRO A 104 19.18 -8.81 4.02
CA PRO A 104 20.33 -8.14 4.62
C PRO A 104 21.64 -8.86 4.26
N LEU A 105 22.77 -8.15 4.27
CA LEU A 105 24.10 -8.65 3.94
C LEU A 105 24.53 -9.82 4.84
N ALA A 106 24.06 -9.82 6.09
CA ALA A 106 24.30 -10.88 7.05
C ALA A 106 23.32 -12.06 6.93
N ALA A 107 22.36 -12.02 6.00
CA ALA A 107 21.42 -13.12 5.79
C ALA A 107 22.15 -14.36 5.25
N THR A 108 21.73 -15.53 5.72
CA THR A 108 22.27 -16.82 5.28
C THR A 108 21.13 -17.77 4.90
N GLU A 109 21.44 -18.80 4.12
CA GLU A 109 20.45 -19.82 3.69
C GLU A 109 19.74 -20.49 4.88
N THR A 110 20.42 -20.65 6.01
CA THR A 110 19.95 -21.40 7.17
C THR A 110 19.57 -20.52 8.37
N MET A 111 19.51 -19.19 8.22
CA MET A 111 19.32 -18.24 9.33
C MET A 111 18.03 -18.43 10.14
N TYR A 112 17.03 -19.13 9.59
CA TYR A 112 15.76 -19.43 10.26
C TYR A 112 15.70 -20.82 10.90
N LEU A 113 16.70 -21.67 10.65
CA LEU A 113 16.68 -23.07 11.07
C LEU A 113 17.28 -23.24 12.47
N GLY A 114 16.62 -24.06 13.30
CA GLY A 114 17.18 -24.57 14.54
C GLY A 114 18.17 -25.72 14.29
N GLU A 115 18.73 -26.26 15.38
CA GLU A 115 19.68 -27.39 15.32
C GLU A 115 19.07 -28.66 14.69
N ASP A 116 17.75 -28.80 14.74
CA ASP A 116 17.00 -29.91 14.15
C ASP A 116 16.72 -29.73 12.65
N GLY A 117 17.21 -28.64 12.05
CA GLY A 117 17.02 -28.30 10.63
C GLY A 117 15.61 -27.79 10.30
N LYS A 118 14.76 -27.51 11.30
CA LYS A 118 13.41 -26.95 11.08
C LYS A 118 13.38 -25.47 11.40
N VAL A 119 12.42 -24.76 10.83
CA VAL A 119 12.17 -23.36 11.17
C VAL A 119 11.90 -23.23 12.66
N LYS A 120 12.71 -22.41 13.34
CA LYS A 120 12.55 -22.11 14.76
C LYS A 120 11.64 -20.91 14.97
N ASP A 121 10.71 -21.03 15.91
CA ASP A 121 9.85 -19.94 16.42
C ASP A 121 9.11 -19.13 15.33
N ASN A 122 8.78 -19.76 14.21
CA ASN A 122 8.18 -19.08 13.04
C ASN A 122 9.01 -17.86 12.55
N SER A 123 10.33 -17.88 12.77
CA SER A 123 11.25 -16.73 12.55
C SER A 123 11.33 -16.21 11.11
N ASN A 124 10.78 -16.96 10.16
CA ASN A 124 10.63 -16.56 8.76
C ASN A 124 9.38 -15.71 8.49
N HIS A 125 8.47 -15.60 9.46
CA HIS A 125 7.26 -14.78 9.42
C HIS A 125 7.20 -13.77 10.57
N ASP A 126 7.66 -14.17 11.75
CA ASP A 126 7.58 -13.38 12.98
C ASP A 126 8.98 -12.97 13.45
N GLY A 127 9.07 -11.77 14.01
CA GLY A 127 10.33 -11.24 14.54
C GLY A 127 11.19 -10.50 13.52
N LEU A 128 12.33 -10.00 14.00
CA LEU A 128 13.18 -9.09 13.22
C LEU A 128 14.03 -9.78 12.16
N LEU A 129 14.19 -11.11 12.23
CA LEU A 129 14.84 -11.87 11.17
C LEU A 129 13.97 -11.97 9.91
N ALA A 130 12.65 -11.88 10.04
CA ALA A 130 11.72 -11.91 8.90
C ALA A 130 11.71 -10.60 8.09
N VAL A 131 12.43 -9.56 8.53
CA VAL A 131 12.42 -8.24 7.91
C VAL A 131 13.52 -8.12 6.86
N GLY A 132 13.14 -7.90 5.61
CA GLY A 132 14.06 -7.51 4.54
C GLY A 132 14.34 -6.00 4.51
N VAL A 133 15.42 -5.59 3.85
CA VAL A 133 15.79 -4.17 3.69
C VAL A 133 14.69 -3.43 2.90
N PRO A 134 14.01 -2.43 3.49
CA PRO A 134 12.82 -1.83 2.89
C PRO A 134 13.06 -1.12 1.55
N GLY A 135 12.14 -1.26 0.60
CA GLY A 135 12.28 -0.74 -0.75
C GLY A 135 11.35 0.38 -1.17
N THR A 136 10.20 0.55 -0.50
CA THR A 136 9.12 1.43 -0.97
C THR A 136 9.59 2.86 -1.26
N VAL A 137 10.38 3.48 -0.38
CA VAL A 137 10.82 4.87 -0.56
C VAL A 137 11.71 5.00 -1.81
N ALA A 138 12.68 4.10 -1.99
CA ALA A 138 13.57 4.11 -3.14
C ALA A 138 12.83 3.86 -4.45
N GLY A 139 11.89 2.92 -4.48
CA GLY A 139 11.10 2.60 -5.67
C GLY A 139 10.22 3.76 -6.14
N LEU A 140 9.47 4.35 -5.21
CA LEU A 140 8.62 5.50 -5.51
C LEU A 140 9.43 6.72 -5.95
N TYR A 141 10.57 6.95 -5.30
CA TYR A 141 11.47 8.03 -5.71
C TYR A 141 12.08 7.79 -7.09
N LYS A 142 12.51 6.55 -7.40
CA LYS A 142 13.04 6.20 -8.73
C LYS A 142 12.00 6.42 -9.84
N ALA A 143 10.75 6.03 -9.60
CA ALA A 143 9.65 6.31 -10.52
C ALA A 143 9.39 7.82 -10.68
N HIS A 144 9.44 8.59 -9.59
CA HIS A 144 9.32 10.04 -9.60
C HIS A 144 10.41 10.72 -10.44
N GLN A 145 11.67 10.29 -10.29
CA GLN A 145 12.77 10.88 -11.06
C GLN A 145 12.62 10.67 -12.57
N LYS A 146 11.98 9.55 -12.98
CA LYS A 146 11.81 9.24 -14.40
C LYS A 146 10.54 9.83 -15.01
N PHE A 147 9.44 9.82 -14.27
CA PHE A 147 8.12 10.13 -14.80
C PHE A 147 7.34 11.15 -13.97
N GLY A 148 7.85 11.61 -12.84
CA GLY A 148 7.16 12.60 -12.01
C GLY A 148 7.03 13.95 -12.71
N LYS A 149 5.92 14.65 -12.46
CA LYS A 149 5.67 15.99 -13.03
C LYS A 149 5.64 17.07 -11.97
N LEU A 150 5.10 16.79 -10.78
CA LEU A 150 5.13 17.73 -9.64
C LEU A 150 6.38 17.56 -8.78
N ASP A 151 6.68 18.57 -7.96
CA ASP A 151 7.78 18.48 -6.99
C ASP A 151 7.56 17.34 -6.00
N TRP A 152 8.60 16.54 -5.72
CA TRP A 152 8.58 15.44 -4.74
C TRP A 152 7.95 15.85 -3.41
N LYS A 153 8.31 17.04 -2.92
CA LYS A 153 7.84 17.57 -1.65
C LYS A 153 6.31 17.69 -1.59
N ASP A 154 5.67 17.96 -2.73
CA ASP A 154 4.23 18.18 -2.83
C ASP A 154 3.46 16.87 -2.74
N LEU A 155 4.03 15.78 -3.28
CA LEU A 155 3.45 14.44 -3.25
C LEU A 155 3.31 13.89 -1.82
N LEU A 156 4.18 14.30 -0.90
CA LEU A 156 4.14 13.86 0.51
C LEU A 156 3.23 14.72 1.40
N LYS A 157 2.77 15.89 0.94
CA LYS A 157 1.93 16.80 1.75
C LYS A 157 0.67 16.13 2.30
N PRO A 158 -0.09 15.30 1.54
CA PRO A 158 -1.28 14.63 2.07
C PRO A 158 -0.95 13.69 3.23
N ALA A 159 0.06 12.82 3.07
CA ALA A 159 0.51 11.90 4.10
C ALA A 159 1.00 12.63 5.37
N LEU A 160 1.77 13.71 5.19
CA LEU A 160 2.22 14.55 6.29
C LEU A 160 1.08 15.19 7.07
N LYS A 161 0.02 15.65 6.37
CA LYS A 161 -1.17 16.20 7.01
C LYS A 161 -1.88 15.12 7.83
N LEU A 162 -2.06 13.93 7.27
CA LEU A 162 -2.70 12.79 7.95
C LEU A 162 -1.90 12.34 9.18
N ALA A 163 -0.58 12.20 9.08
CA ALA A 163 0.25 11.77 10.21
C ALA A 163 0.30 12.82 11.32
N LYS A 164 0.34 14.13 10.97
CA LYS A 164 0.41 15.24 11.94
C LYS A 164 -0.90 15.54 12.63
N LYS A 165 -1.99 15.64 11.86
CA LYS A 165 -3.32 16.02 12.38
C LYS A 165 -4.14 14.81 12.83
N GLY A 166 -3.69 13.62 12.44
CA GLY A 166 -4.43 12.37 12.59
C GLY A 166 -5.54 12.22 11.56
N TYR A 167 -6.18 11.05 11.62
CA TYR A 167 -7.33 10.70 10.80
C TYR A 167 -8.30 9.82 11.63
N PRO A 168 -9.60 9.81 11.29
CA PRO A 168 -10.56 8.93 11.93
C PRO A 168 -10.26 7.48 11.55
N VAL A 169 -10.03 6.62 12.55
CA VAL A 169 -9.81 5.19 12.32
C VAL A 169 -11.11 4.53 11.85
N SER A 170 -10.99 3.55 10.96
CA SER A 170 -12.14 2.79 10.46
C SER A 170 -12.41 1.54 11.30
N GLU A 171 -13.62 0.98 11.17
CA GLU A 171 -13.97 -0.32 11.74
C GLU A 171 -13.04 -1.44 11.24
N ASP A 172 -12.61 -1.38 9.97
CA ASP A 172 -11.69 -2.36 9.38
C ASP A 172 -10.30 -2.37 10.06
N MET A 173 -9.96 -1.35 10.86
CA MET A 173 -8.69 -1.27 11.59
C MET A 173 -8.75 -1.99 12.96
N GLN A 174 -9.94 -2.40 13.41
CA GLN A 174 -10.12 -3.02 14.73
C GLN A 174 -9.38 -4.35 14.88
N TRP A 175 -9.29 -5.16 13.82
CA TRP A 175 -8.51 -6.41 13.88
C TRP A 175 -7.03 -6.13 14.14
N PHE A 176 -6.48 -5.09 13.52
CA PHE A 176 -5.08 -4.70 13.69
C PHE A 176 -4.82 -4.20 15.12
N PHE A 177 -5.72 -3.39 15.68
CA PHE A 177 -5.58 -2.94 17.07
C PHE A 177 -5.65 -4.10 18.08
N LYS A 178 -6.49 -5.12 17.83
CA LYS A 178 -6.52 -6.32 18.66
C LYS A 178 -5.19 -7.07 18.57
N TRP A 179 -4.67 -7.26 17.36
CA TRP A 179 -3.36 -7.89 17.16
C TRP A 179 -2.25 -7.12 17.90
N VAL A 180 -2.20 -5.79 17.80
CA VAL A 180 -1.23 -4.97 18.54
C VAL A 180 -1.38 -5.15 20.06
N LYS A 181 -2.61 -5.22 20.56
CA LYS A 181 -2.85 -5.42 21.99
C LYS A 181 -2.36 -6.78 22.48
N GLU A 182 -2.51 -7.82 21.67
CA GLU A 182 -2.03 -9.19 21.96
C GLU A 182 -0.50 -9.27 21.97
N HIS A 183 0.19 -8.44 21.17
CA HIS A 183 1.65 -8.42 21.01
C HIS A 183 2.32 -7.18 21.66
N LYS A 184 1.63 -6.52 22.59
CA LYS A 184 2.09 -5.23 23.16
C LYS A 184 3.42 -5.35 23.89
N ASP A 185 3.72 -6.52 24.44
CA ASP A 185 4.92 -6.79 25.23
C ASP A 185 6.12 -7.15 24.35
N ASP A 186 5.87 -7.61 23.11
CA ASP A 186 6.92 -7.88 22.11
C ASP A 186 7.44 -6.56 21.50
N TYR A 187 6.54 -5.59 21.28
CA TYR A 187 6.86 -4.32 20.64
C TYR A 187 6.16 -3.14 21.31
N ALA A 188 6.72 -2.69 22.44
CA ALA A 188 6.20 -1.54 23.19
C ALA A 188 6.07 -0.26 22.33
N SER A 189 6.99 -0.04 21.39
CA SER A 189 6.95 1.09 20.45
C SER A 189 5.73 1.05 19.51
N THR A 190 5.27 -0.14 19.13
CA THR A 190 4.06 -0.34 18.32
C THR A 190 2.81 -0.07 19.17
N ALA A 191 2.79 -0.59 20.40
CA ALA A 191 1.68 -0.39 21.33
C ALA A 191 1.47 1.10 21.68
N GLU A 192 2.55 1.86 21.88
CA GLU A 192 2.49 3.31 22.17
C GLU A 192 1.80 4.12 21.08
N ILE A 193 1.88 3.67 19.82
CA ILE A 193 1.27 4.36 18.68
C ILE A 193 -0.18 3.93 18.50
N PHE A 194 -0.46 2.62 18.55
CA PHE A 194 -1.72 2.05 18.08
C PHE A 194 -2.70 1.65 19.18
N LEU A 195 -2.33 1.82 20.45
CA LEU A 195 -3.25 1.75 21.60
C LEU A 195 -3.38 3.14 22.24
N LYS A 196 -4.46 3.35 23.00
CA LYS A 196 -4.61 4.55 23.83
C LYS A 196 -3.73 4.42 25.08
N GLU A 197 -3.50 5.54 25.77
CA GLU A 197 -2.67 5.61 26.98
C GLU A 197 -3.12 4.63 28.09
N ASP A 198 -4.42 4.33 28.16
CA ASP A 198 -5.01 3.36 29.08
C ASP A 198 -4.91 1.89 28.59
N GLY A 199 -4.24 1.64 27.46
CA GLY A 199 -4.11 0.33 26.82
C GLY A 199 -5.38 -0.17 26.10
N SER A 200 -6.41 0.67 25.98
CA SER A 200 -7.62 0.31 25.23
C SER A 200 -7.51 0.65 23.74
N LEU A 201 -8.33 -0.01 22.92
CA LEU A 201 -8.32 0.15 21.46
C LEU A 201 -8.97 1.48 21.06
N TYR A 202 -8.49 2.08 19.97
CA TYR A 202 -9.23 3.17 19.32
C TYR A 202 -10.54 2.65 18.75
N LYS A 203 -11.63 3.39 18.94
CA LYS A 203 -12.95 3.09 18.36
C LYS A 203 -13.12 3.75 17.00
N ASN A 204 -13.97 3.18 16.16
CA ASN A 204 -14.32 3.77 14.86
C ASN A 204 -14.66 5.28 14.99
N GLY A 205 -14.04 6.10 14.15
CA GLY A 205 -14.17 7.56 14.17
C GLY A 205 -13.22 8.29 15.13
N GLU A 206 -12.60 7.62 16.10
CA GLU A 206 -11.57 8.25 16.94
C GLU A 206 -10.32 8.60 16.13
N ILE A 207 -9.60 9.64 16.56
CA ILE A 207 -8.49 10.20 15.80
C ILE A 207 -7.17 9.53 16.23
N LEU A 208 -6.52 8.85 15.29
CA LEU A 208 -5.17 8.32 15.45
C LEU A 208 -4.15 9.30 14.90
N VAL A 209 -3.18 9.72 15.73
CA VAL A 209 -2.07 10.62 15.34
C VAL A 209 -0.75 9.86 15.39
N GLN A 210 0.09 10.01 14.36
CA GLN A 210 1.36 9.28 14.23
C GLN A 210 2.53 10.27 14.16
N LYS A 211 2.91 10.82 15.32
CA LYS A 211 3.90 11.91 15.43
C LYS A 211 5.29 11.51 14.93
N ASP A 212 5.72 10.28 15.19
CA ASP A 212 7.05 9.83 14.78
C ASP A 212 7.11 9.46 13.30
N LEU A 213 6.04 8.85 12.77
CA LEU A 213 5.90 8.67 11.32
C LEU A 213 5.92 10.02 10.60
N TYR A 214 5.25 11.06 11.15
CA TYR A 214 5.33 12.42 10.60
C TYR A 214 6.78 12.93 10.53
N LYS A 215 7.59 12.74 11.58
CA LYS A 215 9.00 13.14 11.57
C LYS A 215 9.79 12.39 10.49
N THR A 216 9.55 11.09 10.32
CA THR A 216 10.16 10.27 9.27
C THR A 216 9.76 10.75 7.87
N LEU A 217 8.48 10.93 7.62
CA LEU A 217 7.98 11.46 6.34
C LEU A 217 8.51 12.86 6.06
N LYS A 218 8.72 13.71 7.07
CA LYS A 218 9.36 15.03 6.90
C LYS A 218 10.81 14.92 6.45
N ARG A 219 11.57 13.94 6.96
CA ARG A 219 12.94 13.68 6.50
C ARG A 219 12.93 13.21 5.05
N ILE A 220 12.05 12.28 4.69
CA ILE A 220 11.88 11.81 3.30
C ILE A 220 11.45 12.95 2.36
N GLN A 221 10.54 13.81 2.80
CA GLN A 221 10.11 14.97 2.01
C GLN A 221 11.27 15.92 1.70
N LYS A 222 12.14 16.16 2.69
CA LYS A 222 13.23 17.14 2.60
C LYS A 222 14.47 16.59 1.90
N HIS A 223 14.79 15.32 2.10
CA HIS A 223 16.05 14.71 1.68
C HIS A 223 15.87 13.59 0.65
N GLY A 224 14.65 13.40 0.13
CA GLY A 224 14.36 12.28 -0.77
C GLY A 224 14.65 10.93 -0.10
N PRO A 225 15.25 9.96 -0.81
CA PRO A 225 15.53 8.63 -0.26
C PRO A 225 16.53 8.68 0.90
N ASP A 226 17.48 9.62 0.89
CA ASP A 226 18.45 9.78 1.99
C ASP A 226 17.76 10.13 3.32
N GLY A 227 16.52 10.64 3.30
CA GLY A 227 15.73 10.83 4.50
C GLY A 227 15.27 9.53 5.20
N PHE A 228 15.38 8.39 4.51
CA PHE A 228 15.08 7.05 5.02
C PHE A 228 16.34 6.18 5.13
N TYR A 229 17.12 6.11 4.05
CA TYR A 229 18.25 5.19 3.91
C TYR A 229 19.57 5.69 4.51
N LYS A 230 19.61 6.95 4.97
CA LYS A 230 20.79 7.55 5.61
C LYS A 230 20.39 8.42 6.81
N GLY A 231 21.37 8.77 7.62
CA GLY A 231 21.22 9.64 8.78
C GLY A 231 20.14 9.14 9.74
N LYS A 232 19.36 10.06 10.32
CA LYS A 232 18.58 9.75 11.52
C LYS A 232 17.59 8.58 11.39
N THR A 233 16.94 8.39 10.23
CA THR A 233 16.01 7.26 10.08
C THR A 233 16.75 5.94 10.01
N ALA A 234 17.86 5.89 9.26
CA ALA A 234 18.68 4.70 9.13
C ALA A 234 19.34 4.31 10.46
N GLU A 235 19.91 5.29 11.18
CA GLU A 235 20.44 5.11 12.53
C GLU A 235 19.40 4.49 13.47
N LEU A 236 18.18 5.04 13.51
CA LEU A 236 17.12 4.53 14.39
C LEU A 236 16.69 3.10 14.03
N LEU A 237 16.64 2.76 12.74
CA LEU A 237 16.28 1.43 12.28
C LEU A 237 17.39 0.43 12.65
N ALA A 238 18.64 0.74 12.30
CA ALA A 238 19.78 -0.13 12.59
C ALA A 238 19.98 -0.32 14.10
N ASP A 239 19.86 0.75 14.89
CA ASP A 239 19.90 0.69 16.36
C ASP A 239 18.82 -0.23 16.92
N PHE A 240 17.60 -0.13 16.40
CA PHE A 240 16.49 -0.98 16.84
C PHE A 240 16.75 -2.44 16.48
N MET A 241 17.21 -2.71 15.26
CA MET A 241 17.58 -4.06 14.82
C MET A 241 18.66 -4.66 15.71
N ALA A 242 19.79 -3.97 15.88
CA ALA A 242 20.91 -4.43 16.68
C ALA A 242 20.54 -4.72 18.15
N LYS A 243 19.68 -3.87 18.76
CA LYS A 243 19.25 -4.04 20.16
C LYS A 243 18.28 -5.20 20.37
N ASN A 244 17.58 -5.64 19.33
CA ASN A 244 16.46 -6.58 19.43
C ASN A 244 16.68 -7.87 18.60
N GLY A 245 17.90 -8.11 18.13
CA GLY A 245 18.26 -9.35 17.41
C GLY A 245 17.92 -9.37 15.91
N GLY A 246 17.68 -8.21 15.31
CA GLY A 246 17.60 -8.04 13.86
C GLY A 246 18.99 -7.88 13.22
N ILE A 247 19.04 -8.06 11.90
CA ILE A 247 20.31 -8.11 11.14
C ILE A 247 20.45 -7.03 10.05
N ILE A 248 19.49 -6.09 9.94
CA ILE A 248 19.63 -4.93 9.05
C ILE A 248 20.53 -3.89 9.71
N THR A 249 21.54 -3.43 8.97
CA THR A 249 22.49 -2.40 9.37
C THR A 249 22.30 -1.10 8.57
N GLU A 250 23.04 -0.04 8.92
CA GLU A 250 23.09 1.16 8.09
C GLU A 250 23.75 0.88 6.73
N GLU A 251 24.68 -0.08 6.63
CA GLU A 251 25.28 -0.45 5.35
C GLU A 251 24.26 -1.10 4.41
N ASP A 252 23.40 -1.98 4.95
CA ASP A 252 22.28 -2.58 4.22
C ASP A 252 21.38 -1.51 3.61
N LEU A 253 20.98 -0.53 4.43
CA LEU A 253 20.12 0.57 4.01
C LEU A 253 20.81 1.45 2.96
N ALA A 254 22.08 1.80 3.16
CA ALA A 254 22.83 2.65 2.26
C ALA A 254 23.06 2.00 0.88
N ARG A 255 23.09 0.67 0.81
CA ARG A 255 23.27 -0.11 -0.42
C ARG A 255 21.96 -0.49 -1.12
N TYR A 256 20.81 -0.19 -0.52
CA TYR A 256 19.54 -0.52 -1.13
C TYR A 256 19.31 0.32 -2.39
N GLU A 257 19.00 -0.37 -3.49
CA GLU A 257 18.57 0.26 -4.74
C GLU A 257 17.38 -0.48 -5.33
N ALA A 258 16.37 0.29 -5.75
CA ALA A 258 15.27 -0.21 -6.55
C ALA A 258 15.71 -0.39 -8.01
N GLU A 259 15.11 -1.35 -8.71
CA GLU A 259 15.47 -1.74 -10.07
C GLU A 259 14.38 -1.34 -11.06
N GLU A 260 14.78 -0.90 -12.25
CA GLU A 260 13.84 -0.71 -13.36
C GLU A 260 13.97 -1.91 -14.30
N MET A 261 12.84 -2.49 -14.68
CA MET A 261 12.75 -3.75 -15.40
C MET A 261 11.72 -3.66 -16.53
N LYS A 262 11.92 -4.44 -17.59
CA LYS A 262 10.88 -4.63 -18.60
C LYS A 262 9.69 -5.39 -18.00
N PRO A 263 8.44 -5.01 -18.29
CA PRO A 263 7.29 -5.77 -17.84
C PRO A 263 7.19 -7.09 -18.61
N ILE A 264 6.65 -8.12 -17.96
CA ILE A 264 6.28 -9.36 -18.62
C ILE A 264 5.03 -9.10 -19.48
N LYS A 265 5.01 -9.68 -20.68
CA LYS A 265 3.91 -9.57 -21.64
C LYS A 265 3.47 -10.98 -22.03
N GLY A 266 2.15 -11.19 -22.06
CA GLY A 266 1.52 -12.42 -22.55
C GLY A 266 1.01 -12.26 -23.97
#